data_AF-A0A916U0I5-F1
#
_entry.id   AF-A0A916U0I5-F1
#
_cell.length_a   1.000
_cell.length_b   1.000
_cell.length_c   1.000
_cell.angle_alpha   90.00
_cell.angle_beta   90.00
_cell.angle_gamma   90.00
#
_symmetry.space_group_name_H-M   'P 1'
#
loop_
_entity.id
_entity.type
_entity.pdbx_description
1 polymer ?
#
loop_
_entity_poly.entity_id
_entity_poly.type
_entity_poly.pdbx_seq_one_letter_code
_entity_poly.pdbx_strand_id
1 'polypeptide(L)'
;MTKVARVGAMGLVVMSAAAGLMVVGAASSSTPSGTVSVINTATTADVITFYNSAQSKFARHDAVGGLADIKRALTIDTTDVDSLQLQVIWAEQVDDTVTRDAALRTLDTVDPSAAQTARNVIAGVDAAAQIVPSTDPVEAASVPVAIVILGHGLRPDGSMQPELVKRLTAGLAQAITTPNAPIVVTGGSPQQGITEAAAMTQWLVEHGVPRSRILVEDQSVSTVANAQNTTKLLSQQGISEVILVTSPSHVRRAAANFAATGTRFVGTVTTDTDLDKFLVPYTKAQHAGIRLEATRAAGIPATKKHSTDVISDLLGSVMRFRGSLDGLGS
;
A
#
# COMPACT_ATOMS: atom_id res chain seq x y z
N MET A 1 -55.45 32.77 33.11
CA MET A 1 -55.40 33.88 34.09
C MET A 1 -53.95 34.08 34.50
N THR A 2 -53.45 35.29 34.24
CA THR A 2 -52.44 36.05 35.02
C THR A 2 -50.94 35.65 35.01
N LYS A 3 -50.21 36.37 34.14
CA LYS A 3 -48.92 37.11 34.31
C LYS A 3 -47.73 36.44 35.04
N VAL A 4 -46.57 36.23 34.38
CA VAL A 4 -45.46 37.15 34.00
C VAL A 4 -44.65 37.71 35.17
N ALA A 5 -43.35 37.37 35.22
CA ALA A 5 -42.19 38.27 35.48
C ALA A 5 -40.86 37.47 35.31
N ARG A 6 -40.09 37.71 34.23
CA ARG A 6 -38.86 38.53 34.10
C ARG A 6 -37.58 37.90 34.70
N VAL A 7 -36.67 37.43 33.84
CA VAL A 7 -35.43 38.09 33.32
C VAL A 7 -34.24 37.96 34.29
N GLY A 8 -33.19 37.29 33.82
CA GLY A 8 -31.83 37.33 34.35
C GLY A 8 -30.88 36.65 33.37
N ALA A 9 -29.99 37.42 32.76
CA ALA A 9 -29.15 37.05 31.63
C ALA A 9 -27.80 36.43 32.04
N MET A 10 -27.18 35.78 31.04
CA MET A 10 -25.74 35.61 30.79
C MET A 10 -24.88 34.83 31.80
N GLY A 11 -24.13 33.86 31.26
CA GLY A 11 -22.92 33.34 31.92
C GLY A 11 -22.50 31.97 31.43
N LEU A 12 -22.05 31.86 30.17
CA LEU A 12 -21.26 30.73 29.69
C LEU A 12 -19.85 30.82 30.33
N VAL A 13 -19.47 29.86 31.18
CA VAL A 13 -18.06 29.61 31.48
C VAL A 13 -17.81 28.11 31.54
N VAL A 14 -16.97 27.67 30.61
CA VAL A 14 -16.33 26.37 30.50
C VAL A 14 -15.48 26.11 31.75
N MET A 15 -15.79 25.05 32.49
CA MET A 15 -14.93 24.58 33.59
C MET A 15 -13.84 23.67 33.02
N SER A 16 -12.68 24.25 32.76
CA SER A 16 -11.39 23.54 32.74
C SER A 16 -10.87 23.46 34.17
N ALA A 17 -10.89 22.26 34.76
CA ALA A 17 -10.31 22.02 36.07
C ALA A 17 -8.78 21.92 35.96
N ALA A 18 -8.09 23.04 36.20
CA ALA A 18 -6.68 23.06 36.55
C ALA A 18 -6.58 23.30 38.07
N ALA A 19 -6.29 22.24 38.83
CA ALA A 19 -6.01 22.33 40.25
C ALA A 19 -4.62 22.97 40.46
N GLY A 20 -4.60 24.29 40.70
CA GLY A 20 -3.45 25.01 41.22
C GLY A 20 -3.40 24.90 42.75
N LEU A 21 -2.41 24.19 43.26
CA LEU A 21 -2.14 24.08 44.69
C LEU A 21 -1.37 25.34 45.15
N MET A 22 -1.93 26.08 46.11
CA MET A 22 -1.23 27.13 46.85
C MET A 22 -0.17 26.50 47.77
N VAL A 23 1.05 27.05 47.75
CA VAL A 23 2.07 26.83 48.80
C VAL A 23 2.38 28.17 49.45
N VAL A 24 2.01 28.30 50.72
CA VAL A 24 2.51 29.35 51.65
C VAL A 24 3.79 28.82 52.28
N GLY A 25 4.81 29.67 52.36
CA GLY A 25 6.20 29.26 52.53
C GLY A 25 6.67 28.92 53.95
N ALA A 26 7.90 28.43 54.01
CA ALA A 26 8.87 28.67 55.07
C ALA A 26 10.27 28.42 54.48
N ALA A 27 11.13 29.43 54.59
CA ALA A 27 12.53 29.32 54.20
C ALA A 27 13.31 28.53 55.27
N SER A 28 13.91 27.42 54.88
CA SER A 28 15.00 26.78 55.60
C SER A 28 15.97 26.21 54.59
N SER A 29 17.20 26.71 54.64
CA SER A 29 18.32 26.37 53.76
C SER A 29 18.74 24.91 53.94
N SER A 30 18.40 24.08 52.96
CA SER A 30 19.07 22.81 52.71
C SER A 30 19.09 22.58 51.20
N THR A 31 20.28 22.49 50.62
CA THR A 31 20.50 22.19 49.20
C THR A 31 19.84 20.84 48.84
N PRO A 32 18.80 20.81 47.97
CA PRO A 32 18.38 19.57 47.37
C PRO A 32 19.26 19.35 46.13
N SER A 33 20.07 18.29 46.16
CA SER A 33 20.59 17.70 44.92
C SER A 33 19.39 17.06 44.20
N GLY A 34 18.62 17.89 43.51
CA GLY A 34 17.44 17.50 42.76
C GLY A 34 17.86 16.97 41.41
N THR A 35 17.77 15.66 41.22
CA THR A 35 17.78 15.04 39.90
C THR A 35 16.60 15.62 39.13
N VAL A 36 16.87 16.47 38.13
CA VAL A 36 15.84 16.95 37.21
C VAL A 36 15.36 15.73 36.42
N SER A 37 14.24 15.16 36.83
CA SER A 37 13.55 14.16 36.01
C SER A 37 12.91 14.91 34.85
N VAL A 38 13.60 14.94 33.71
CA VAL A 38 13.03 15.40 32.44
C VAL A 38 11.91 14.41 32.11
N ILE A 39 10.66 14.78 32.41
CA ILE A 39 9.51 14.07 31.86
C ILE A 39 9.50 14.47 30.39
N ASN A 40 10.14 13.63 29.56
CA ASN A 40 10.12 13.80 28.13
C ASN A 40 8.69 13.51 27.68
N THR A 41 7.87 14.54 27.50
CA THR A 41 6.52 14.40 26.96
C THR A 41 6.68 13.83 25.55
N ALA A 42 6.40 12.53 25.39
CA ALA A 42 6.50 11.89 24.09
C ALA A 42 5.62 12.66 23.09
N THR A 43 6.21 13.09 22.00
CA THR A 43 5.59 13.95 20.99
C THR A 43 5.22 13.16 19.74
N THR A 44 4.43 13.76 18.85
CA THR A 44 4.21 13.26 17.49
C THR A 44 5.53 13.00 16.74
N ALA A 45 6.61 13.73 17.05
CA ALA A 45 7.92 13.48 16.45
C ALA A 45 8.51 12.12 16.85
N ASP A 46 8.20 11.63 18.05
CA ASP A 46 8.65 10.32 18.52
C ASP A 46 7.89 9.20 17.80
N VAL A 47 6.59 9.37 17.53
CA VAL A 47 5.78 8.44 16.71
C VAL A 47 6.39 8.30 15.31
N ILE A 48 6.71 9.42 14.65
CA ILE A 48 7.34 9.43 13.32
C ILE A 48 8.70 8.73 13.35
N THR A 49 9.50 8.97 14.40
CA THR A 49 10.83 8.36 14.55
C THR A 49 10.74 6.84 14.68
N PHE A 50 9.86 6.34 15.56
CA PHE A 50 9.65 4.90 15.72
C PHE A 50 9.06 4.27 14.46
N TYR A 51 8.11 4.92 13.80
CA TYR A 51 7.53 4.47 12.53
C TYR A 51 8.61 4.31 11.45
N ASN A 52 9.43 5.35 11.23
CA ASN A 52 10.49 5.33 10.22
C ASN A 52 11.58 4.30 10.55
N SER A 53 11.94 4.16 11.83
CA SER A 53 12.83 3.11 12.30
C SER A 53 12.27 1.70 12.01
N ALA A 54 10.99 1.49 12.28
CA ALA A 54 10.31 0.22 11.99
C ALA A 54 10.35 -0.13 10.51
N GLN A 55 9.99 0.81 9.63
CA GLN A 55 10.04 0.61 8.17
C GLN A 55 11.45 0.27 7.68
N SER A 56 12.49 0.91 8.23
CA SER A 56 13.90 0.57 7.93
C SER A 56 14.29 -0.85 8.38
N LYS A 57 13.78 -1.31 9.53
CA LYS A 57 14.00 -2.67 10.02
C LYS A 57 13.27 -3.70 9.17
N PHE A 58 12.01 -3.45 8.81
CA PHE A 58 11.25 -4.29 7.89
C PHE A 58 11.94 -4.43 6.53
N ALA A 59 12.49 -3.34 5.98
CA ALA A 59 13.27 -3.38 4.75
C ALA A 59 14.53 -4.26 4.84
N ARG A 60 15.10 -4.41 6.03
CA ARG A 60 16.25 -5.27 6.32
C ARG A 60 15.85 -6.65 6.86
N HIS A 61 14.59 -7.05 6.71
CA HIS A 61 14.04 -8.33 7.14
C HIS A 61 14.06 -8.54 8.67
N ASP A 62 14.18 -7.46 9.45
CA ASP A 62 14.07 -7.47 10.91
C ASP A 62 12.61 -7.20 11.34
N ALA A 63 11.75 -8.21 11.15
CA ALA A 63 10.33 -8.11 11.50
C ALA A 63 10.10 -7.95 13.00
N VAL A 64 10.88 -8.65 13.84
CA VAL A 64 10.76 -8.58 15.31
C VAL A 64 11.14 -7.20 15.82
N GLY A 65 12.29 -6.67 15.38
CA GLY A 65 12.75 -5.35 15.78
C GLY A 65 11.88 -4.22 15.24
N GLY A 66 11.33 -4.36 14.03
CA GLY A 66 10.38 -3.41 13.47
C GLY A 66 9.05 -3.41 14.22
N LEU A 67 8.50 -4.58 14.56
CA LEU A 67 7.28 -4.70 15.37
C LEU A 67 7.46 -4.09 16.77
N ALA A 68 8.65 -4.24 17.37
CA ALA A 68 8.96 -3.61 18.65
C ALA A 68 8.92 -2.07 18.58
N ASP A 69 9.38 -1.47 17.49
CA ASP A 69 9.31 -0.02 17.29
C ASP A 69 7.87 0.45 17.04
N ILE A 70 7.09 -0.29 16.25
CA ILE A 70 5.65 0.00 16.07
C ILE A 70 4.91 -0.07 17.41
N LYS A 71 5.20 -1.07 18.25
CA LYS A 71 4.63 -1.15 19.61
C LYS A 71 4.96 0.10 20.42
N ARG A 72 6.18 0.65 20.32
CA ARG A 72 6.55 1.92 20.99
C ARG A 72 5.78 3.11 20.42
N ALA A 73 5.66 3.24 19.10
CA ALA A 73 4.86 4.29 18.47
C ALA A 73 3.42 4.31 19.01
N LEU A 74 2.80 3.13 19.13
CA LEU A 74 1.43 2.94 19.61
C LEU A 74 1.25 3.13 21.13
N THR A 75 2.34 3.20 21.92
CA THR A 75 2.24 3.65 23.33
C THR A 75 2.05 5.17 23.44
N ILE A 76 2.41 5.91 22.39
CA ILE A 76 2.34 7.37 22.35
C ILE A 76 1.05 7.81 21.66
N ASP A 77 0.74 7.21 20.50
CA ASP A 77 -0.53 7.40 19.79
C ASP A 77 -1.16 6.04 19.50
N THR A 78 -2.10 5.64 20.35
CA THR A 78 -2.82 4.36 20.24
C THR A 78 -3.74 4.26 19.02
N THR A 79 -3.98 5.37 18.33
CA THR A 79 -4.92 5.48 17.21
C THR A 79 -4.24 5.76 15.87
N ASP A 80 -2.90 5.78 15.83
CA ASP A 80 -2.15 6.00 14.58
C ASP A 80 -2.42 4.85 13.58
N VAL A 81 -3.23 5.16 12.55
CA VAL A 81 -3.74 4.17 11.59
C VAL A 81 -2.62 3.42 10.87
N ASP A 82 -1.60 4.11 10.38
CA ASP A 82 -0.49 3.45 9.67
C ASP A 82 0.30 2.51 10.60
N SER A 83 0.55 2.92 11.85
CA SER A 83 1.23 2.06 12.84
C SER A 83 0.38 0.85 13.21
N LEU A 84 -0.94 1.01 13.37
CA LEU A 84 -1.86 -0.11 13.60
C LEU A 84 -1.86 -1.09 12.41
N GLN A 85 -1.91 -0.60 11.17
CA GLN A 85 -1.83 -1.44 9.98
C GLN A 85 -0.51 -2.24 9.95
N LEU A 86 0.63 -1.58 10.20
CA LEU A 86 1.92 -2.26 10.27
C LEU A 86 1.98 -3.26 11.44
N GLN A 87 1.37 -2.96 12.59
CA GLN A 87 1.32 -3.89 13.72
C GLN A 87 0.57 -5.17 13.35
N VAL A 88 -0.61 -5.05 12.72
CA VAL A 88 -1.39 -6.19 12.25
C VAL A 88 -0.56 -7.04 11.27
N ILE A 89 0.00 -6.41 10.24
CA ILE A 89 0.69 -7.09 9.15
C ILE A 89 1.98 -7.78 9.61
N TRP A 90 2.77 -7.12 10.45
CA TRP A 90 4.08 -7.65 10.87
C TRP A 90 3.99 -8.56 12.09
N ALA A 91 2.97 -8.43 12.95
CA ALA A 91 2.69 -9.43 13.97
C ALA A 91 2.34 -10.78 13.35
N GLU A 92 1.57 -10.79 12.26
CA GLU A 92 1.31 -12.01 11.48
C GLU A 92 2.58 -12.62 10.87
N GLN A 93 3.55 -11.80 10.45
CA GLN A 93 4.81 -12.29 9.88
C GLN A 93 5.67 -13.07 10.90
N VAL A 94 5.53 -12.76 12.20
CA VAL A 94 6.27 -13.39 13.31
C VAL A 94 5.38 -14.27 14.19
N ASP A 95 4.18 -14.60 13.71
CA ASP A 95 3.18 -15.44 14.38
C ASP A 95 2.74 -14.94 15.78
N ASP A 96 2.82 -13.62 16.03
CA ASP A 96 2.33 -12.94 17.24
C ASP A 96 0.83 -12.62 17.11
N THR A 97 0.01 -13.66 17.15
CA THR A 97 -1.45 -13.58 16.94
C THR A 97 -2.17 -12.70 17.96
N VAL A 98 -1.71 -12.70 19.22
CA VAL A 98 -2.28 -11.87 20.28
C VAL A 98 -2.13 -10.39 19.96
N THR A 99 -0.94 -9.95 19.54
CA THR A 99 -0.69 -8.57 19.12
C THR A 99 -1.50 -8.23 17.87
N ARG A 100 -1.50 -9.13 16.87
CA ARG A 100 -2.25 -8.95 15.62
C ARG A 100 -3.73 -8.69 15.89
N ASP A 101 -4.36 -9.54 16.69
CA ASP A 101 -5.81 -9.50 16.93
C ASP A 101 -6.22 -8.33 17.84
N ALA A 102 -5.35 -7.90 18.75
CA ALA A 102 -5.56 -6.67 19.52
C ALA A 102 -5.49 -5.44 18.61
N ALA A 103 -4.45 -5.32 17.78
CA ALA A 103 -4.28 -4.21 16.85
C ALA A 103 -5.42 -4.14 15.83
N LEU A 104 -5.86 -5.29 15.32
CA LEU A 104 -6.94 -5.35 14.33
C LEU A 104 -8.27 -4.88 14.92
N ARG A 105 -8.61 -5.25 16.17
CA ARG A 105 -9.82 -4.77 16.85
C ARG A 105 -9.81 -3.25 17.05
N THR A 106 -8.65 -2.69 17.41
CA THR A 106 -8.49 -1.24 17.51
C THR A 106 -8.67 -0.59 16.15
N LEU A 107 -8.01 -1.13 15.12
CA LEU A 107 -8.07 -0.61 13.75
C LEU A 107 -9.49 -0.69 13.18
N ASP A 108 -10.24 -1.77 13.42
CA ASP A 108 -11.66 -1.90 13.03
C ASP A 108 -12.55 -0.82 13.66
N THR A 109 -12.16 -0.27 14.82
CA THR A 109 -12.90 0.81 15.48
C THR A 109 -12.49 2.19 14.93
N VAL A 110 -11.21 2.39 14.65
CA VAL A 110 -10.66 3.69 14.21
C VAL A 110 -10.87 3.92 12.71
N ASP A 111 -10.55 2.92 11.89
CA ASP A 111 -10.66 2.95 10.44
C ASP A 111 -10.92 1.53 9.89
N PRO A 112 -12.20 1.15 9.70
CA PRO A 112 -12.58 -0.16 9.15
C PRO A 112 -12.02 -0.42 7.74
N SER A 113 -11.81 0.63 6.95
CA SER A 113 -11.24 0.51 5.61
C SER A 113 -9.77 0.13 5.68
N ALA A 114 -9.00 0.80 6.54
CA ALA A 114 -7.61 0.46 6.80
C ALA A 114 -7.45 -0.95 7.41
N ALA A 115 -8.39 -1.38 8.27
CA ALA A 115 -8.45 -2.74 8.79
C ALA A 115 -8.67 -3.76 7.67
N GLN A 116 -9.58 -3.48 6.74
CA GLN A 116 -9.79 -4.33 5.57
C GLN A 116 -8.55 -4.39 4.67
N THR A 117 -7.87 -3.26 4.46
CA THR A 117 -6.59 -3.23 3.74
C THR A 117 -5.54 -4.12 4.41
N ALA A 118 -5.40 -4.08 5.74
CA ALA A 118 -4.47 -4.94 6.46
C ALA A 118 -4.84 -6.44 6.32
N ARG A 119 -6.14 -6.78 6.39
CA ARG A 119 -6.63 -8.14 6.12
C ARG A 119 -6.31 -8.60 4.70
N ASN A 120 -6.51 -7.73 3.71
CA ASN A 120 -6.21 -8.00 2.32
C ASN A 120 -4.71 -8.26 2.09
N VAL A 121 -3.83 -7.49 2.76
CA VAL A 121 -2.38 -7.73 2.71
C VAL A 121 -2.03 -9.09 3.27
N ILE A 122 -2.54 -9.46 4.46
CA ILE A 122 -2.25 -10.76 5.08
C ILE A 122 -2.73 -11.90 4.18
N ALA A 123 -4.03 -11.94 3.88
CA ALA A 123 -4.63 -13.03 3.12
C ALA A 123 -4.05 -13.11 1.70
N GLY A 124 -3.79 -11.95 1.08
CA GLY A 124 -3.19 -11.85 -0.25
C GLY A 124 -1.78 -12.40 -0.31
N VAL A 125 -0.92 -12.03 0.65
CA VAL A 125 0.45 -12.56 0.76
C VAL A 125 0.45 -14.05 1.00
N ASP A 126 -0.40 -14.54 1.91
CA ASP A 126 -0.46 -15.96 2.26
C ASP A 126 -0.96 -16.80 1.08
N ALA A 127 -2.00 -16.35 0.38
CA ALA A 127 -2.47 -17.00 -0.84
C ALA A 127 -1.42 -16.94 -1.97
N ALA A 128 -0.77 -15.79 -2.16
CA ALA A 128 0.24 -15.61 -3.19
C ALA A 128 1.47 -16.48 -2.96
N ALA A 129 1.87 -16.69 -1.71
CA ALA A 129 2.97 -17.58 -1.35
C ALA A 129 2.72 -19.04 -1.74
N GLN A 130 1.46 -19.47 -1.73
CA GLN A 130 1.05 -20.83 -2.08
C GLN A 130 0.86 -21.07 -3.59
N ILE A 131 0.99 -20.04 -4.42
CA ILE A 131 0.92 -20.19 -5.88
C ILE A 131 2.00 -21.18 -6.34
N VAL A 132 1.58 -22.22 -7.04
CA VAL A 132 2.43 -23.06 -7.89
C VAL A 132 2.18 -22.60 -9.33
N PRO A 133 3.14 -21.93 -9.98
CA PRO A 133 2.91 -21.35 -11.29
C PRO A 133 2.59 -22.43 -12.34
N SER A 134 1.59 -22.18 -13.18
CA SER A 134 1.21 -23.03 -14.32
C SER A 134 1.06 -22.21 -15.60
N THR A 135 1.39 -22.82 -16.74
CA THR A 135 1.15 -22.27 -18.07
C THR A 135 -0.29 -22.45 -18.55
N ASP A 136 -1.06 -23.27 -17.86
CA ASP A 136 -2.41 -23.61 -18.28
C ASP A 136 -3.39 -22.46 -18.00
N PRO A 137 -4.30 -22.16 -18.94
CA PRO A 137 -5.41 -21.26 -18.67
C PRO A 137 -6.24 -21.73 -17.47
N VAL A 138 -6.70 -20.77 -16.67
CA VAL A 138 -7.54 -21.01 -15.51
C VAL A 138 -9.00 -20.78 -15.87
N GLU A 139 -9.89 -21.63 -15.37
CA GLU A 139 -11.33 -21.40 -15.48
C GLU A 139 -11.75 -20.24 -14.55
N ALA A 140 -12.46 -19.27 -15.11
CA ALA A 140 -13.00 -18.17 -14.33
C ALA A 140 -14.13 -18.69 -13.40
N ALA A 141 -13.84 -18.79 -12.10
CA ALA A 141 -14.80 -19.25 -11.10
C ALA A 141 -15.99 -18.29 -10.88
N SER A 142 -15.85 -17.03 -11.29
CA SER A 142 -16.82 -15.96 -11.07
C SER A 142 -16.73 -14.87 -12.15
N VAL A 143 -17.84 -14.16 -12.36
CA VAL A 143 -17.94 -12.98 -13.23
C VAL A 143 -18.57 -11.81 -12.44
N PRO A 144 -18.15 -10.56 -12.69
CA PRO A 144 -17.18 -10.13 -13.71
C PRO A 144 -15.71 -10.35 -13.26
N VAL A 145 -14.87 -10.80 -14.19
CA VAL A 145 -13.42 -11.00 -14.02
C VAL A 145 -12.67 -10.31 -15.16
N ALA A 146 -11.47 -9.81 -14.90
CA ALA A 146 -10.55 -9.30 -15.94
C ALA A 146 -9.28 -10.14 -16.06
N ILE A 147 -8.70 -10.20 -17.26
CA ILE A 147 -7.36 -10.75 -17.47
C ILE A 147 -6.37 -9.59 -17.38
N VAL A 148 -5.38 -9.65 -16.51
CA VAL A 148 -4.36 -8.59 -16.40
C VAL A 148 -3.01 -9.15 -16.85
N ILE A 149 -2.49 -8.63 -17.96
CA ILE A 149 -1.17 -8.98 -18.48
C ILE A 149 -0.18 -7.92 -18.03
N LEU A 150 0.83 -8.33 -17.25
CA LEU A 150 1.85 -7.41 -16.73
C LEU A 150 3.02 -7.28 -17.71
N GLY A 151 3.48 -6.04 -17.91
CA GLY A 151 4.66 -5.69 -18.69
C GLY A 151 5.99 -6.25 -18.15
N HIS A 152 7.02 -6.30 -19.00
CA HIS A 152 8.36 -6.86 -18.71
C HIS A 152 9.51 -5.93 -19.14
N GLY A 153 9.22 -4.72 -19.62
CA GLY A 153 10.23 -3.86 -20.26
C GLY A 153 10.24 -3.98 -21.78
N LEU A 154 10.39 -2.85 -22.46
CA LEU A 154 10.83 -2.80 -23.86
C LEU A 154 12.36 -2.73 -23.94
N ARG A 155 12.92 -3.13 -25.09
CA ARG A 155 14.32 -2.88 -25.43
C ARG A 155 14.53 -1.38 -25.74
N PRO A 156 15.78 -0.88 -25.72
CA PRO A 156 16.09 0.52 -26.05
C PRO A 156 15.65 0.98 -27.46
N ASP A 157 15.46 0.03 -28.38
CA ASP A 157 14.96 0.27 -29.74
C ASP A 157 13.42 0.27 -29.83
N GLY A 158 12.71 0.11 -28.70
CA GLY A 158 11.25 0.04 -28.62
C GLY A 158 10.67 -1.35 -28.90
N SER A 159 11.48 -2.35 -29.25
CA SER A 159 11.00 -3.70 -29.49
C SER A 159 10.65 -4.44 -28.19
N MET A 160 9.65 -5.32 -28.25
CA MET A 160 9.27 -6.15 -27.10
C MET A 160 10.34 -7.20 -26.78
N GLN A 161 10.65 -7.35 -25.49
CA GLN A 161 11.49 -8.44 -25.02
C GLN A 161 10.82 -9.80 -25.23
N PRO A 162 11.59 -10.91 -25.37
CA PRO A 162 11.01 -12.23 -25.64
C PRO A 162 10.04 -12.68 -24.56
N GLU A 163 10.35 -12.36 -23.30
CA GLU A 163 9.48 -12.67 -22.17
C GLU A 163 8.16 -11.88 -22.19
N LEU A 164 8.17 -10.63 -22.68
CA LEU A 164 6.93 -9.86 -22.85
C LEU A 164 6.00 -10.53 -23.88
N VAL A 165 6.58 -11.01 -24.99
CA VAL A 165 5.82 -11.77 -26.00
C VAL A 165 5.27 -13.07 -25.42
N LYS A 166 6.06 -13.82 -24.63
CA LYS A 166 5.57 -15.03 -23.95
C LYS A 166 4.39 -14.74 -23.02
N ARG A 167 4.43 -13.64 -22.25
CA ARG A 167 3.30 -13.23 -21.40
C ARG A 167 2.06 -12.88 -22.22
N LEU A 168 2.22 -12.23 -23.37
CA LEU A 168 1.13 -11.94 -24.29
C LEU A 168 0.52 -13.20 -24.88
N THR A 169 1.34 -14.17 -25.27
CA THR A 169 0.88 -15.48 -25.74
C THR A 169 0.08 -16.22 -24.67
N ALA A 170 0.57 -16.25 -23.42
CA ALA A 170 -0.16 -16.83 -22.30
C ALA A 170 -1.49 -16.10 -22.02
N GLY A 171 -1.48 -14.76 -22.08
CA GLY A 171 -2.68 -13.95 -21.91
C GLY A 171 -3.70 -14.12 -23.03
N LEU A 172 -3.24 -14.33 -24.27
CA LEU A 172 -4.08 -14.67 -25.40
C LEU A 172 -4.73 -16.05 -25.23
N ALA A 173 -3.97 -17.05 -24.78
CA ALA A 173 -4.51 -18.38 -24.47
C ALA A 173 -5.61 -18.29 -23.39
N GLN A 174 -5.39 -17.50 -22.33
CA GLN A 174 -6.42 -17.22 -21.33
C GLN A 174 -7.63 -16.45 -21.90
N ALA A 175 -7.39 -15.51 -22.81
CA ALA A 175 -8.46 -14.72 -23.42
C ALA A 175 -9.39 -15.53 -24.32
N ILE A 176 -8.89 -16.65 -24.88
CA ILE A 176 -9.68 -17.62 -25.65
C ILE A 176 -10.63 -18.40 -24.74
N THR A 177 -10.17 -18.83 -23.57
CA THR A 177 -11.02 -19.56 -22.60
C THR A 177 -11.99 -18.65 -21.86
N THR A 178 -11.70 -17.34 -21.81
CA THR A 178 -12.53 -16.33 -21.14
C THR A 178 -12.94 -15.20 -22.11
N PRO A 179 -13.77 -15.48 -23.13
CA PRO A 179 -14.00 -14.57 -24.26
C PRO A 179 -14.74 -13.27 -23.90
N ASN A 180 -15.41 -13.22 -22.75
CA ASN A 180 -16.17 -12.05 -22.29
C ASN A 180 -15.39 -11.17 -21.31
N ALA A 181 -14.25 -11.63 -20.80
CA ALA A 181 -13.45 -10.83 -19.87
C ALA A 181 -12.71 -9.70 -20.62
N PRO A 182 -12.68 -8.47 -20.10
CA PRO A 182 -11.75 -7.47 -20.58
C PRO A 182 -10.31 -7.89 -20.27
N ILE A 183 -9.38 -7.45 -21.12
CA ILE A 183 -7.95 -7.66 -20.96
C ILE A 183 -7.34 -6.31 -20.59
N VAL A 184 -6.75 -6.22 -19.41
CA VAL A 184 -5.91 -5.08 -19.04
C VAL A 184 -4.46 -5.38 -19.42
N VAL A 185 -3.83 -4.45 -20.11
CA VAL A 185 -2.37 -4.45 -20.30
C VAL A 185 -1.78 -3.30 -19.47
N THR A 186 -0.79 -3.60 -18.63
CA THR A 186 -0.19 -2.62 -17.69
C THR A 186 1.32 -2.53 -17.87
N GLY A 187 1.81 -1.30 -18.06
CA GLY A 187 3.23 -0.97 -18.20
C GLY A 187 3.44 0.38 -18.89
N GLY A 188 4.00 1.34 -18.16
CA GLY A 188 4.07 2.75 -18.54
C GLY A 188 5.46 3.30 -18.82
N SER A 189 6.53 2.51 -18.64
CA SER A 189 7.89 2.95 -18.96
C SER A 189 8.08 3.05 -20.48
N PRO A 190 8.20 4.25 -21.06
CA PRO A 190 8.33 4.38 -22.50
C PRO A 190 9.76 4.07 -22.98
N GLN A 191 9.87 3.45 -24.16
CA GLN A 191 11.10 3.38 -24.95
C GLN A 191 10.78 3.88 -26.36
N GLN A 192 11.59 4.80 -26.88
CA GLN A 192 11.34 5.46 -28.17
C GLN A 192 9.93 6.07 -28.30
N GLY A 193 9.38 6.59 -27.20
CA GLY A 193 8.04 7.18 -27.17
C GLY A 193 6.89 6.18 -27.15
N ILE A 194 7.16 4.87 -27.07
CA ILE A 194 6.16 3.80 -27.01
C ILE A 194 6.18 3.18 -25.61
N THR A 195 5.03 3.08 -24.95
CA THR A 195 4.89 2.37 -23.67
C THR A 195 4.72 0.86 -23.91
N GLU A 196 5.07 0.06 -22.91
CA GLU A 196 4.82 -1.39 -22.93
C GLU A 196 3.34 -1.70 -23.19
N ALA A 197 2.43 -1.02 -22.49
CA ALA A 197 1.00 -1.21 -22.64
C ALA A 197 0.50 -0.89 -24.07
N ALA A 198 1.07 0.12 -24.74
CA ALA A 198 0.75 0.43 -26.13
C ALA A 198 1.23 -0.69 -27.08
N ALA A 199 2.48 -1.15 -26.95
CA ALA A 199 3.02 -2.25 -27.75
C ALA A 199 2.23 -3.56 -27.55
N MET A 200 1.88 -3.87 -26.30
CA MET A 200 1.05 -5.03 -25.93
C MET A 200 -0.34 -4.95 -26.55
N THR A 201 -0.96 -3.77 -26.56
CA THR A 201 -2.27 -3.53 -27.19
C THR A 201 -2.21 -3.84 -28.68
N GLN A 202 -1.21 -3.29 -29.38
CA GLN A 202 -1.04 -3.52 -30.81
C GLN A 202 -0.86 -5.02 -31.10
N TRP A 203 0.02 -5.69 -30.35
CA TRP A 203 0.25 -7.12 -30.54
C TRP A 203 -1.03 -7.94 -30.36
N LEU A 204 -1.83 -7.70 -29.32
CA LEU A 204 -3.09 -8.43 -29.09
C LEU A 204 -4.09 -8.22 -30.23
N VAL A 205 -4.20 -6.99 -30.76
CA VAL A 205 -5.09 -6.69 -31.89
C VAL A 205 -4.63 -7.42 -33.15
N GLU A 206 -3.33 -7.43 -33.44
CA GLU A 206 -2.75 -8.19 -34.57
C GLU A 206 -3.00 -9.70 -34.44
N HIS A 207 -3.18 -10.20 -33.22
CA HIS A 207 -3.50 -11.60 -32.93
C HIS A 207 -5.02 -11.87 -32.74
N GLY A 208 -5.87 -10.95 -33.21
CA GLY A 208 -7.31 -11.16 -33.31
C GLY A 208 -8.13 -10.80 -32.08
N VAL A 209 -7.54 -10.18 -31.05
CA VAL A 209 -8.30 -9.65 -29.91
C VAL A 209 -8.99 -8.35 -30.32
N PRO A 210 -10.32 -8.23 -30.18
CA PRO A 210 -11.02 -6.96 -30.44
C PRO A 210 -10.47 -5.83 -29.56
N ARG A 211 -10.12 -4.68 -30.16
CA ARG A 211 -9.58 -3.52 -29.43
C ARG A 211 -10.50 -3.06 -28.29
N SER A 212 -11.80 -3.22 -28.44
CA SER A 212 -12.82 -2.91 -27.42
C SER A 212 -12.75 -3.78 -26.17
N ARG A 213 -12.10 -4.95 -26.22
CA ARG A 213 -11.83 -5.79 -25.05
C ARG A 213 -10.59 -5.35 -24.28
N ILE A 214 -9.76 -4.46 -24.82
CA ILE A 214 -8.46 -4.11 -24.24
C ILE A 214 -8.58 -2.80 -23.46
N LEU A 215 -8.28 -2.86 -22.18
CA LEU A 215 -8.09 -1.70 -21.30
C LEU A 215 -6.59 -1.45 -21.16
N VAL A 216 -6.18 -0.18 -21.26
CA VAL A 216 -4.76 0.20 -21.30
C VAL A 216 -4.42 0.97 -20.03
N GLU A 217 -3.40 0.51 -19.31
CA GLU A 217 -2.80 1.20 -18.17
C GLU A 217 -1.32 1.48 -18.48
N ASP A 218 -1.00 2.71 -18.84
CA ASP A 218 0.29 3.12 -19.40
C ASP A 218 1.05 4.14 -18.53
N GLN A 219 0.71 4.25 -17.24
CA GLN A 219 1.32 5.21 -16.32
C GLN A 219 2.27 4.55 -15.31
N SER A 220 2.20 3.23 -15.16
CA SER A 220 2.94 2.51 -14.13
C SER A 220 4.38 2.19 -14.51
N VAL A 221 5.32 2.57 -13.64
CA VAL A 221 6.77 2.30 -13.78
C VAL A 221 7.31 1.28 -12.76
N SER A 222 6.42 0.64 -12.00
CA SER A 222 6.78 -0.35 -10.99
C SER A 222 5.63 -1.34 -10.76
N THR A 223 5.93 -2.50 -10.19
CA THR A 223 4.90 -3.51 -9.85
C THR A 223 3.86 -2.95 -8.86
N VAL A 224 4.26 -2.07 -7.93
CA VAL A 224 3.35 -1.39 -7.00
C VAL A 224 2.39 -0.48 -7.76
N ALA A 225 2.91 0.35 -8.68
CA ALA A 225 2.09 1.22 -9.51
C ALA A 225 1.15 0.43 -10.42
N ASN A 226 1.62 -0.68 -11.03
CA ASN A 226 0.80 -1.56 -11.87
C ASN A 226 -0.45 -2.00 -11.12
N ALA A 227 -0.29 -2.49 -9.88
CA ALA A 227 -1.41 -2.93 -9.06
C ALA A 227 -2.35 -1.76 -8.70
N GLN A 228 -1.82 -0.63 -8.24
CA GLN A 228 -2.62 0.53 -7.83
C GLN A 228 -3.43 1.12 -8.99
N ASN A 229 -2.79 1.37 -10.12
CA ASN A 229 -3.42 1.99 -11.28
C ASN A 229 -4.39 1.01 -11.97
N THR A 230 -4.03 -0.27 -12.07
CA THR A 230 -4.93 -1.29 -12.63
C THR A 230 -6.16 -1.49 -11.75
N THR A 231 -6.00 -1.57 -10.43
CA THR A 231 -7.14 -1.69 -9.51
C THR A 231 -8.07 -0.48 -9.62
N LYS A 232 -7.52 0.73 -9.71
CA LYS A 232 -8.33 1.94 -9.94
C LYS A 232 -9.11 1.85 -11.26
N LEU A 233 -8.45 1.43 -12.34
CA LEU A 233 -9.08 1.25 -13.66
C LEU A 233 -10.20 0.20 -13.63
N LEU A 234 -9.98 -0.95 -12.96
CA LEU A 234 -10.95 -2.04 -12.85
C LEU A 234 -12.15 -1.67 -11.96
N SER A 235 -11.92 -0.94 -10.88
CA SER A 235 -12.99 -0.48 -9.97
C SER A 235 -14.03 0.38 -10.69
N GLN A 236 -13.60 1.19 -11.68
CA GLN A 236 -14.49 1.99 -12.52
C GLN A 236 -15.39 1.13 -13.43
N GLN A 237 -15.02 -0.12 -13.66
CA GLN A 237 -15.79 -1.11 -14.42
C GLN A 237 -16.58 -2.07 -13.50
N GLY A 238 -16.55 -1.86 -12.18
CA GLY A 238 -17.18 -2.77 -11.21
C GLY A 238 -16.49 -4.14 -11.12
N ILE A 239 -15.22 -4.23 -11.52
CA ILE A 239 -14.44 -5.48 -11.49
C ILE A 239 -13.50 -5.44 -10.29
N SER A 240 -13.59 -6.45 -9.43
CA SER A 240 -12.70 -6.64 -8.28
C SER A 240 -11.90 -7.93 -8.34
N GLU A 241 -12.07 -8.72 -9.42
CA GLU A 241 -11.47 -10.03 -9.57
C GLU A 241 -10.65 -10.13 -10.86
N VAL A 242 -9.47 -10.74 -10.76
CA VAL A 242 -8.52 -10.81 -11.88
C VAL A 242 -7.89 -12.19 -12.04
N ILE A 243 -7.58 -12.52 -13.29
CA ILE A 243 -6.61 -13.56 -13.64
C ILE A 243 -5.32 -12.85 -14.02
N LEU A 244 -4.25 -13.10 -13.26
CA LEU A 244 -2.96 -12.43 -13.47
C LEU A 244 -2.09 -13.22 -14.44
N VAL A 245 -1.49 -12.53 -15.40
CA VAL A 245 -0.59 -13.10 -16.41
C VAL A 245 0.78 -12.43 -16.33
N THR A 246 1.80 -13.19 -15.96
CA THR A 246 3.19 -12.70 -15.83
C THR A 246 4.20 -13.87 -15.80
N SER A 247 5.50 -13.59 -15.72
CA SER A 247 6.56 -14.62 -15.59
C SER A 247 6.50 -15.39 -14.25
N PRO A 248 7.07 -16.62 -14.18
CA PRO A 248 7.07 -17.43 -12.96
C PRO A 248 7.75 -16.74 -11.78
N SER A 249 8.83 -16.01 -12.06
CA SER A 249 9.58 -15.24 -11.06
C SER A 249 8.80 -14.06 -10.46
N HIS A 250 7.72 -13.62 -11.10
CA HIS A 250 6.99 -12.40 -10.75
C HIS A 250 5.58 -12.65 -10.22
N VAL A 251 4.98 -13.81 -10.52
CA VAL A 251 3.56 -14.08 -10.27
C VAL A 251 3.14 -13.92 -8.80
N ARG A 252 3.95 -14.38 -7.85
CA ARG A 252 3.65 -14.25 -6.41
C ARG A 252 3.67 -12.80 -5.94
N ARG A 253 4.66 -12.02 -6.38
CA ARG A 253 4.76 -10.58 -6.06
C ARG A 253 3.58 -9.82 -6.64
N ALA A 254 3.24 -10.07 -7.91
CA ALA A 254 2.10 -9.45 -8.55
C ALA A 254 0.79 -9.79 -7.80
N ALA A 255 0.55 -11.07 -7.50
CA ALA A 255 -0.64 -11.52 -6.78
C ALA A 255 -0.79 -10.85 -5.41
N ALA A 256 0.29 -10.79 -4.61
CA ALA A 256 0.28 -10.12 -3.32
C ALA A 256 -0.05 -8.62 -3.43
N ASN A 257 0.53 -7.91 -4.42
CA ASN A 257 0.28 -6.49 -4.62
C ASN A 257 -1.16 -6.20 -5.07
N PHE A 258 -1.70 -6.98 -6.00
CA PHE A 258 -3.10 -6.83 -6.44
C PHE A 258 -4.06 -7.05 -5.29
N ALA A 259 -3.86 -8.12 -4.51
CA ALA A 259 -4.67 -8.38 -3.32
C ALA A 259 -4.59 -7.23 -2.31
N ALA A 260 -3.39 -6.70 -2.05
CA ALA A 260 -3.19 -5.56 -1.14
C ALA A 260 -3.92 -4.28 -1.59
N THR A 261 -4.13 -4.08 -2.89
CA THR A 261 -4.92 -2.96 -3.42
C THR A 261 -6.43 -3.18 -3.39
N GLY A 262 -6.89 -4.36 -2.95
CA GLY A 262 -8.31 -4.72 -2.90
C GLY A 262 -8.82 -5.47 -4.13
N THR A 263 -7.95 -5.87 -5.06
CA THR A 263 -8.30 -6.69 -6.22
C THR A 263 -7.91 -8.14 -5.99
N ARG A 264 -8.90 -9.02 -5.90
CA ARG A 264 -8.69 -10.44 -5.63
C ARG A 264 -8.21 -11.15 -6.90
N PHE A 265 -7.04 -11.79 -6.84
CA PHE A 265 -6.67 -12.72 -7.90
C PHE A 265 -7.43 -14.04 -7.71
N VAL A 266 -8.08 -14.52 -8.77
CA VAL A 266 -8.84 -15.79 -8.78
C VAL A 266 -8.12 -16.90 -9.53
N GLY A 267 -7.06 -16.52 -10.25
CA GLY A 267 -6.20 -17.43 -10.99
C GLY A 267 -4.94 -16.71 -11.45
N THR A 268 -3.92 -17.50 -11.80
CA THR A 268 -2.69 -16.99 -12.38
C THR A 268 -2.27 -17.88 -13.53
N VAL A 269 -1.84 -17.27 -14.63
CA VAL A 269 -1.23 -17.97 -15.77
C VAL A 269 0.19 -17.42 -15.93
N THR A 270 1.14 -18.31 -16.20
CA THR A 270 2.54 -17.92 -16.36
C THR A 270 3.14 -18.36 -17.70
N THR A 271 4.33 -17.86 -17.99
CA THR A 271 5.18 -18.35 -19.07
C THR A 271 5.94 -19.61 -18.64
N ASP A 272 6.55 -20.30 -19.60
CA ASP A 272 7.42 -21.47 -19.39
C ASP A 272 8.86 -21.12 -18.96
N THR A 273 9.18 -19.83 -18.83
CA THR A 273 10.54 -19.35 -18.58
C THR A 273 11.04 -19.74 -17.19
N ASP A 274 12.02 -20.64 -17.15
CA ASP A 274 12.63 -21.16 -15.91
C ASP A 274 11.59 -21.70 -14.90
N LEU A 275 10.48 -22.25 -15.40
CA LEU A 275 9.32 -22.61 -14.58
C LEU A 275 9.67 -23.57 -13.44
N ASP A 276 10.58 -24.52 -13.69
CA ASP A 276 11.08 -25.51 -12.74
C ASP A 276 11.63 -24.89 -11.45
N LYS A 277 12.20 -23.67 -11.53
CA LYS A 277 12.77 -22.96 -10.37
C LYS A 277 11.69 -22.42 -9.41
N PHE A 278 10.43 -22.38 -9.84
CA PHE A 278 9.36 -21.69 -9.10
C PHE A 278 8.22 -22.61 -8.68
N LEU A 279 8.34 -23.93 -8.86
CA LEU A 279 7.28 -24.88 -8.51
C LEU A 279 7.09 -25.10 -7.00
N VAL A 280 8.07 -24.69 -6.18
CA VAL A 280 7.98 -24.80 -4.72
C VAL A 280 7.33 -23.54 -4.14
N PRO A 281 6.25 -23.67 -3.34
CA PRO A 281 5.67 -22.56 -2.58
C PRO A 281 6.68 -21.84 -1.68
N TYR A 282 6.41 -20.58 -1.37
CA TYR A 282 7.28 -19.81 -0.49
C TYR A 282 7.18 -20.26 0.97
N THR A 283 8.32 -20.24 1.66
CA THR A 283 8.42 -20.35 3.11
C THR A 283 7.99 -19.04 3.77
N LYS A 284 7.60 -19.08 5.06
CA LYS A 284 7.24 -17.88 5.83
C LYS A 284 8.35 -16.82 5.81
N ALA A 285 9.63 -17.20 5.80
CA ALA A 285 10.75 -16.27 5.67
C ALA A 285 10.73 -15.51 4.33
N GLN A 286 10.38 -16.20 3.23
CA GLN A 286 10.22 -15.58 1.92
C GLN A 286 8.97 -14.68 1.83
N HIS A 287 7.96 -14.89 2.70
CA HIS A 287 6.80 -13.99 2.76
C HIS A 287 7.20 -12.56 3.10
N ALA A 288 8.25 -12.36 3.91
CA ALA A 288 8.67 -11.03 4.36
C ALA A 288 8.98 -10.09 3.19
N GLY A 289 9.64 -10.61 2.14
CA GLY A 289 9.99 -9.83 0.95
C GLY A 289 8.76 -9.35 0.19
N ILE A 290 7.82 -10.26 -0.10
CA ILE A 290 6.58 -9.90 -0.82
C ILE A 290 5.62 -9.07 0.06
N ARG A 291 5.63 -9.27 1.38
CA ARG A 291 4.80 -8.53 2.34
C ARG A 291 5.22 -7.07 2.44
N LEU A 292 6.51 -6.78 2.41
CA LEU A 292 7.02 -5.40 2.39
C LEU A 292 6.58 -4.64 1.12
N GLU A 293 6.52 -5.32 -0.01
CA GLU A 293 6.03 -4.70 -1.24
C GLU A 293 4.51 -4.54 -1.22
N ALA A 294 3.79 -5.53 -0.71
CA ALA A 294 2.35 -5.49 -0.54
C ALA A 294 1.91 -4.31 0.36
N THR A 295 2.64 -3.97 1.43
CA THR A 295 2.32 -2.79 2.25
C THR A 295 2.41 -1.49 1.45
N ARG A 296 3.38 -1.38 0.52
CA ARG A 296 3.50 -0.23 -0.40
C ARG A 296 2.37 -0.21 -1.41
N ALA A 297 2.00 -1.36 -1.97
CA ALA A 297 0.85 -1.50 -2.86
C ALA A 297 -0.45 -1.06 -2.16
N ALA A 298 -0.61 -1.42 -0.88
CA ALA A 298 -1.74 -1.01 -0.04
C ALA A 298 -1.78 0.50 0.29
N GLY A 299 -0.75 1.27 -0.10
CA GLY A 299 -0.66 2.71 0.16
C GLY A 299 -0.15 3.07 1.55
N ILE A 300 0.34 2.10 2.34
CA ILE A 300 0.91 2.37 3.66
C ILE A 300 2.24 3.14 3.47
N PRO A 301 2.42 4.31 4.11
CA PRO A 301 3.58 5.16 3.86
C PRO A 301 4.92 4.45 4.12
N ALA A 302 5.85 4.50 3.17
CA ALA A 302 7.21 3.98 3.39
C ALA A 302 7.95 4.75 4.49
N THR A 303 7.63 6.04 4.64
CA THR A 303 8.10 6.91 5.71
C THR A 303 7.01 7.93 6.06
N LYS A 304 7.04 8.44 7.29
CA LYS A 304 6.31 9.63 7.73
C LYS A 304 7.24 10.83 7.74
N LYS A 305 6.74 11.98 7.33
CA LYS A 305 7.46 13.26 7.35
C LYS A 305 7.10 14.04 8.60
N HIS A 306 8.05 14.82 9.14
CA HIS A 306 7.71 15.82 10.15
C HIS A 306 6.93 16.96 9.52
N SER A 307 6.03 17.59 10.28
CA SER A 307 5.21 18.70 9.78
C SER A 307 6.03 19.87 9.22
N THR A 308 7.25 20.07 9.72
CA THR A 308 8.22 21.05 9.19
C THR A 308 8.69 20.74 7.78
N ASP A 309 8.87 19.45 7.46
CA ASP A 309 9.36 19.00 6.15
C ASP A 309 8.29 19.14 5.08
N VAL A 310 7.02 18.91 5.45
CA VAL A 310 5.86 19.09 4.56
C VAL A 310 5.71 20.55 4.14
N ILE A 311 5.88 21.49 5.07
CA ILE A 311 5.82 22.93 4.78
C ILE A 311 7.00 23.36 3.89
N SER A 312 8.20 22.82 4.14
CA SER A 312 9.37 23.08 3.31
C SER A 312 9.17 22.60 1.86
N ASP A 313 8.62 21.41 1.67
CA ASP A 313 8.33 20.85 0.34
C ASP A 313 7.24 21.64 -0.41
N LEU A 314 6.19 22.09 0.29
CA LEU A 314 5.16 22.94 -0.29
C LEU A 314 5.72 24.31 -0.71
N LEU A 315 6.53 24.95 0.14
CA LEU A 315 7.18 26.22 -0.19
C LEU A 315 8.17 26.06 -1.34
N GLY A 316 8.95 24.98 -1.36
CA GLY A 316 9.87 24.64 -2.44
C GLY A 316 9.15 24.31 -3.76
N SER A 317 7.96 23.74 -3.70
CA SER A 317 7.13 23.46 -4.89
C SER A 317 6.48 24.73 -5.44
N VAL A 318 6.01 25.63 -4.56
CA VAL A 318 5.47 26.95 -4.95
C VAL A 318 6.57 27.85 -5.54
N MET A 319 7.79 27.83 -5.00
CA MET A 319 8.91 28.57 -5.58
C MET A 319 9.33 28.02 -6.94
N ARG A 320 9.36 26.69 -7.12
CA ARG A 320 9.63 26.06 -8.43
C ARG A 320 8.56 26.37 -9.47
N PHE A 321 7.29 26.43 -9.05
CA PHE A 321 6.19 26.81 -9.93
C PHE A 321 6.26 28.28 -10.36
N ARG A 322 6.64 29.20 -9.45
CA ARG A 322 6.87 30.62 -9.78
C ARG A 322 8.06 30.82 -10.72
N GLY A 323 9.19 30.16 -10.46
CA GLY A 323 10.37 30.24 -11.34
C GLY A 323 10.12 29.70 -12.77
N SER A 324 9.17 28.77 -12.94
CA SER A 324 8.78 28.27 -14.26
C SER A 324 7.88 29.23 -15.05
N LEU A 325 7.19 30.16 -14.39
CA LEU A 325 6.35 31.18 -15.04
C LEU A 325 7.18 32.39 -15.48
N ASP A 326 8.21 32.76 -14.71
CA ASP A 326 9.10 33.87 -15.04
C ASP A 326 10.04 33.56 -16.23
N GLY A 327 10.26 32.28 -16.55
CA GLY A 327 11.07 31.82 -17.69
C GLY A 327 10.32 31.72 -19.04
N LEU A 328 9.00 31.96 -19.07
CA LEU A 328 8.19 31.96 -20.30
C LEU A 328 7.94 33.38 -20.84
N GLY A 329 8.54 34.40 -20.22
CA GLY A 329 8.35 35.81 -20.55
C GLY A 329 9.57 36.54 -21.11
N SER A 330 10.65 35.83 -21.49
CA SER A 330 11.88 36.41 -22.06
C SER A 330 12.19 35.89 -23.45
#